data_AF-A0A151R5G6-F1
#
_entry.id   AF-A0A151R5G6-F1
#
_cell.length_a   1.000
_cell.length_b   1.000
_cell.length_c   1.000
_cell.angle_alpha   90.00
_cell.angle_beta   90.00
_cell.angle_gamma   90.00
#
_symmetry.space_group_name_H-M   'P 1'
#
loop_
_entity.id
_entity.type
_entity.pdbx_description
1 polymer ?
#
loop_
_entity_poly.entity_id
_entity_poly.type
_entity_poly.pdbx_seq_one_letter_code
_entity_poly.pdbx_strand_id
1 'polypeptide(L)'
;MNIKKVITLPWLVIGDFNEIISADEVRGGIFVPYMVARMINVIDTCQLMDIGCSGTKFTWIRVNKGTRMAKRLDRALADSAWLVTFPEAYAEALCRVYFDHCPILVRSGGIKDNHRVRPFRFQAAWTSHKDYNQVVRKAWEKSSPNLCLSLKQVEKDSLKFNKEVFGNIFKRKSRVIARLNGVHKALEEHESSDLNQLEKVLQDEYNNILLQEEYIWFQKSREQWVRFGDRNTKFFHTQTLVRRKRNKIHGLYLNDGT
;
A
#
# COMPACT_ATOMS: atom_id res chain seq x y z
N MET A 1 9.86 -8.85 -23.57
CA MET A 1 10.98 -7.91 -23.31
C MET A 1 10.86 -7.43 -21.87
N ASN A 2 11.88 -7.63 -21.02
CA ASN A 2 11.84 -7.19 -19.63
C ASN A 2 12.52 -5.81 -19.50
N ILE A 3 11.73 -4.76 -19.70
CA ILE A 3 12.21 -3.36 -19.70
C ILE A 3 12.72 -2.91 -18.32
N LYS A 4 12.30 -3.57 -17.23
CA LYS A 4 12.84 -3.33 -15.89
C LYS A 4 14.35 -3.50 -15.81
N LYS A 5 14.96 -4.37 -16.65
CA LYS A 5 16.41 -4.58 -16.65
C LYS A 5 17.21 -3.37 -17.16
N VAL A 6 16.56 -2.46 -17.86
CA VAL A 6 17.22 -1.31 -18.52
C VAL A 6 16.97 -0.01 -17.75
N ILE A 7 15.83 0.08 -17.05
CA ILE A 7 15.42 1.29 -16.34
C ILE A 7 15.86 1.21 -14.88
N THR A 8 16.74 2.12 -14.45
CA THR A 8 17.27 2.18 -13.07
C THR A 8 16.59 3.24 -12.20
N LEU A 9 15.86 4.17 -12.80
CA LEU A 9 15.12 5.22 -12.11
C LEU A 9 13.66 4.81 -11.84
N PRO A 10 12.98 5.43 -10.84
CA PRO A 10 11.55 5.27 -10.66
C PRO A 10 10.79 5.59 -11.95
N TRP A 11 9.87 4.73 -12.38
CA TRP A 11 9.29 4.83 -13.71
C TRP A 11 7.80 4.52 -13.77
N LEU A 12 7.19 5.11 -14.80
CA LEU A 12 5.77 5.08 -15.10
C LEU A 12 5.62 4.88 -16.61
N VAL A 13 4.76 3.94 -17.00
CA VAL A 13 4.34 3.72 -18.38
C VAL A 13 2.88 4.13 -18.50
N ILE A 14 2.57 5.02 -19.43
CA ILE A 14 1.20 5.45 -19.71
C ILE A 14 0.94 5.28 -21.19
N GLY A 15 -0.26 4.81 -21.53
CA GLY A 15 -0.75 4.81 -22.91
C GLY A 15 -1.69 3.66 -23.18
N ASP A 16 -1.93 3.44 -24.46
CA ASP A 16 -2.73 2.33 -24.98
C ASP A 16 -1.90 1.03 -25.02
N PHE A 17 -2.32 0.04 -24.24
CA PHE A 17 -1.70 -1.28 -24.22
C PHE A 17 -2.40 -2.27 -25.16
N ASN A 18 -3.54 -1.87 -25.75
CA ASN A 18 -4.43 -2.71 -26.56
C ASN A 18 -4.91 -4.00 -25.87
N GLU A 19 -4.76 -4.10 -24.55
CA GLU A 19 -5.05 -5.31 -23.77
C GLU A 19 -5.81 -4.99 -22.48
N ILE A 20 -6.76 -5.85 -22.15
CA ILE A 20 -7.50 -5.85 -20.87
C ILE A 20 -6.83 -6.81 -19.88
N ILE A 21 -7.04 -6.60 -18.58
CA ILE A 21 -6.50 -7.46 -17.51
C ILE A 21 -7.58 -8.18 -16.70
N SER A 22 -8.86 -7.86 -16.92
CA SER A 22 -9.98 -8.58 -16.29
C SER A 22 -11.24 -8.56 -17.15
N ALA A 23 -12.17 -9.49 -16.87
CA ALA A 23 -13.46 -9.56 -17.57
C ALA A 23 -14.32 -8.30 -17.35
N ASP A 24 -14.15 -7.61 -16.22
CA ASP A 24 -14.86 -6.38 -15.92
C ASP A 24 -14.45 -5.19 -16.80
N GLU A 25 -13.34 -5.30 -17.51
CA GLU A 25 -12.78 -4.24 -18.35
C GLU A 25 -13.24 -4.30 -19.81
N VAL A 26 -14.18 -5.19 -20.12
CA VAL A 26 -14.85 -5.26 -21.42
C VAL A 26 -16.36 -5.23 -21.25
N ARG A 27 -17.04 -4.51 -22.15
CA ARG A 27 -18.50 -4.53 -22.28
C ARG A 27 -18.84 -4.63 -23.76
N GLY A 28 -19.51 -5.72 -24.12
CA GLY A 28 -19.73 -6.07 -25.53
C GLY A 28 -18.42 -6.51 -26.21
N GLY A 29 -18.55 -7.39 -27.21
CA GLY A 29 -17.39 -7.99 -27.87
C GLY A 29 -16.81 -9.20 -27.12
N ILE A 30 -15.61 -9.64 -27.53
CA ILE A 30 -15.00 -10.90 -27.11
C ILE A 30 -14.03 -10.67 -25.95
N PHE A 31 -14.20 -11.47 -24.89
CA PHE A 31 -13.22 -11.66 -23.82
C PHE A 31 -12.30 -12.83 -24.16
N VAL A 32 -10.99 -12.61 -24.13
CA VAL A 32 -10.00 -13.61 -24.54
C VAL A 32 -9.04 -13.89 -23.37
N PRO A 33 -9.23 -14.97 -22.60
CA PRO A 33 -8.47 -15.23 -21.37
C PRO A 33 -6.95 -15.30 -21.56
N TYR A 34 -6.47 -15.86 -22.67
CA TYR A 34 -5.03 -16.01 -22.89
C TYR A 34 -4.32 -14.67 -23.12
N MET A 35 -4.99 -13.69 -23.74
CA MET A 35 -4.45 -12.35 -23.95
C MET A 35 -4.30 -11.61 -22.61
N VAL A 36 -5.32 -11.74 -21.75
CA VAL A 36 -5.30 -11.24 -20.37
C VAL A 36 -4.13 -11.82 -19.59
N ALA A 37 -3.95 -13.14 -19.64
CA ALA A 37 -2.85 -13.81 -18.95
C ALA A 37 -1.47 -13.32 -19.43
N ARG A 38 -1.32 -13.07 -20.73
CA ARG A 38 -0.09 -12.50 -21.31
C ARG A 38 0.18 -11.09 -20.78
N MET A 39 -0.82 -10.23 -20.75
CA MET A 39 -0.68 -8.86 -20.23
C MET A 39 -0.33 -8.86 -18.73
N ILE A 40 -1.00 -9.70 -17.93
CA ILE A 40 -0.69 -9.88 -16.51
C ILE A 40 0.77 -10.33 -16.33
N ASN A 41 1.23 -11.29 -17.13
CA ASN A 41 2.63 -11.75 -17.08
C ASN A 41 3.62 -10.61 -17.40
N VAL A 42 3.33 -9.75 -18.36
CA VAL A 42 4.16 -8.57 -18.67
C VAL A 42 4.22 -7.61 -17.48
N ILE A 43 3.08 -7.30 -16.87
CA ILE A 43 2.98 -6.46 -15.68
C ILE A 43 3.81 -7.05 -14.54
N ASP A 44 3.63 -8.34 -14.25
CA ASP A 44 4.32 -9.05 -13.17
C ASP A 44 5.83 -9.13 -13.41
N THR A 45 6.24 -9.48 -14.63
CA THR A 45 7.65 -9.57 -15.05
C THR A 45 8.37 -8.23 -14.91
N CYS A 46 7.66 -7.13 -15.21
CA CYS A 46 8.19 -5.78 -15.07
C CYS A 46 8.01 -5.20 -13.65
N GLN A 47 7.36 -5.93 -12.73
CA GLN A 47 7.01 -5.48 -11.38
C GLN A 47 6.26 -4.15 -11.36
N LEU A 48 5.34 -4.01 -12.30
CA LEU A 48 4.49 -2.84 -12.44
C LEU A 48 3.18 -3.01 -11.68
N MET A 49 2.59 -1.90 -11.29
CA MET A 49 1.27 -1.84 -10.66
C MET A 49 0.41 -0.79 -11.35
N ASP A 50 -0.84 -1.14 -11.62
CA ASP A 50 -1.84 -0.21 -12.13
C ASP A 50 -2.17 0.82 -11.04
N ILE A 51 -1.81 2.08 -11.29
CA ILE A 51 -2.00 3.18 -10.31
C ILE A 51 -3.48 3.57 -10.16
N GLY A 52 -4.37 2.97 -10.96
CA GLY A 52 -5.78 3.29 -11.04
C GLY A 52 -6.02 4.48 -11.97
N CYS A 53 -7.27 4.61 -12.43
CA CYS A 53 -7.72 5.73 -13.22
C CYS A 53 -9.13 6.14 -12.76
N SER A 54 -9.32 7.40 -12.40
CA SER A 54 -10.63 7.97 -12.08
C SER A 54 -11.37 8.40 -13.36
N GLY A 55 -12.68 8.64 -13.26
CA GLY A 55 -13.52 9.03 -14.40
C GLY A 55 -14.20 7.82 -15.05
N THR A 56 -14.15 7.73 -16.38
CA THR A 56 -14.87 6.68 -17.12
C THR A 56 -14.20 5.31 -16.98
N LYS A 57 -14.98 4.26 -16.65
CA LYS A 57 -14.49 2.88 -16.52
C LYS A 57 -13.77 2.36 -17.78
N PHE A 58 -14.27 2.72 -18.96
CA PHE A 58 -13.72 2.31 -20.25
C PHE A 58 -13.01 3.49 -20.87
N THR A 59 -11.83 3.23 -21.44
CA THR A 59 -11.03 4.25 -22.13
C THR A 59 -11.22 4.18 -23.63
N TRP A 60 -11.68 3.05 -24.17
CA TRP A 60 -11.99 2.89 -25.58
C TRP A 60 -13.44 2.49 -25.80
N ILE A 61 -14.11 3.10 -26.77
CA ILE A 61 -15.49 2.78 -27.16
C ILE A 61 -15.64 2.81 -28.67
N ARG A 62 -16.23 1.75 -29.22
CA ARG A 62 -16.66 1.68 -30.62
C ARG A 62 -18.12 1.30 -30.73
N VAL A 63 -18.86 2.02 -31.57
CA VAL A 63 -20.24 1.69 -31.92
C VAL A 63 -20.23 1.13 -33.34
N ASN A 64 -20.77 -0.07 -33.52
CA ASN A 64 -20.89 -0.70 -34.83
C ASN A 64 -22.30 -1.29 -34.97
N LYS A 65 -23.05 -0.89 -36.01
CA LYS A 65 -24.42 -1.37 -36.31
C LYS A 65 -25.35 -1.39 -35.09
N GLY A 66 -25.28 -0.35 -34.25
CA GLY A 66 -26.09 -0.24 -33.02
C GLY A 66 -25.53 -0.97 -31.79
N THR A 67 -24.55 -1.86 -31.94
CA THR A 67 -23.86 -2.50 -30.82
C THR A 67 -22.72 -1.63 -30.32
N ARG A 68 -22.74 -1.28 -29.03
CA ARG A 68 -21.68 -0.53 -28.36
C ARG A 68 -20.70 -1.49 -27.68
N MET A 69 -19.46 -1.51 -28.17
CA MET A 69 -18.34 -2.19 -27.55
C MET A 69 -17.50 -1.19 -26.77
N ALA A 70 -17.06 -1.56 -25.59
CA ALA A 70 -16.22 -0.72 -24.74
C ALA A 70 -15.15 -1.56 -24.06
N LYS A 71 -13.93 -1.04 -23.99
CA LYS A 71 -12.79 -1.69 -23.35
C LYS A 71 -11.96 -0.68 -22.56
N ARG A 72 -11.25 -1.13 -21.53
CA ARG A 72 -10.19 -0.36 -20.88
C ARG A 72 -8.83 -0.79 -21.45
N LEU A 73 -8.37 -0.05 -22.46
CA LEU A 73 -7.12 -0.35 -23.18
C LEU A 73 -5.97 0.54 -22.71
N ASP A 74 -6.29 1.75 -22.25
CA ASP A 74 -5.32 2.73 -21.79
C ASP A 74 -5.08 2.60 -20.28
N ARG A 75 -3.81 2.65 -19.87
CA ARG A 75 -3.42 2.49 -18.45
C ARG A 75 -2.26 3.39 -18.07
N ALA A 76 -2.12 3.60 -16.78
CA ALA A 76 -0.93 4.13 -16.14
C ALA A 76 -0.38 3.07 -15.18
N LEU A 77 0.79 2.52 -15.49
CA LEU A 77 1.46 1.44 -14.77
C LEU A 77 2.78 1.96 -14.20
N ALA A 78 2.98 1.83 -12.89
CA ALA A 78 4.18 2.34 -12.23
C ALA A 78 4.88 1.25 -11.41
N ASP A 79 6.19 1.40 -11.25
CA ASP A 79 6.94 0.54 -10.35
C ASP A 79 6.81 0.99 -8.88
N SER A 80 7.25 0.13 -7.97
CA SER A 80 7.17 0.41 -6.53
C SER A 80 7.94 1.67 -6.12
N ALA A 81 9.08 1.96 -6.76
CA ALA A 81 9.86 3.15 -6.42
C ALA A 81 9.10 4.42 -6.82
N TRP A 82 8.49 4.45 -8.01
CA TRP A 82 7.72 5.61 -8.46
C TRP A 82 6.50 5.88 -7.57
N LEU A 83 5.81 4.83 -7.13
CA LEU A 83 4.68 4.95 -6.21
C LEU A 83 5.06 5.55 -4.85
N VAL A 84 6.28 5.27 -4.37
CA VAL A 84 6.81 5.85 -3.13
C VAL A 84 7.24 7.30 -3.33
N THR A 85 7.85 7.63 -4.47
CA THR A 85 8.28 8.99 -4.81
C THR A 85 7.08 9.92 -5.01
N PHE A 86 6.00 9.43 -5.64
CA PHE A 86 4.79 10.19 -5.94
C PHE A 86 3.55 9.56 -5.26
N PRO A 87 3.46 9.64 -3.92
CA PRO A 87 2.41 8.96 -3.16
C PRO A 87 1.02 9.55 -3.42
N GLU A 88 0.95 10.83 -3.82
CA GLU A 88 -0.30 11.54 -4.09
C GLU A 88 -0.70 11.56 -5.57
N ALA A 89 0.13 10.99 -6.44
CA ALA A 89 -0.14 10.98 -7.88
C ALA A 89 -1.28 10.03 -8.24
N TYR A 90 -2.10 10.47 -9.20
CA TYR A 90 -3.26 9.73 -9.70
C TYR A 90 -3.43 9.96 -11.21
N ALA A 91 -4.15 9.05 -11.86
CA ALA A 91 -4.54 9.19 -13.26
C ALA A 91 -6.05 9.44 -13.37
N GLU A 92 -6.45 10.22 -14.36
CA GLU A 92 -7.85 10.46 -14.72
C GLU A 92 -8.08 10.27 -16.23
N ALA A 93 -9.17 9.61 -16.58
CA ALA A 93 -9.63 9.47 -17.96
C ALA A 93 -10.49 10.68 -18.30
N LEU A 94 -9.99 11.51 -19.20
CA LEU A 94 -10.69 12.70 -19.68
C LEU A 94 -11.80 12.32 -20.65
N CYS A 95 -12.81 13.18 -20.77
CA CYS A 95 -13.92 12.96 -21.69
C CYS A 95 -13.41 12.85 -23.14
N ARG A 96 -13.79 11.76 -23.81
CA ARG A 96 -13.60 11.65 -25.26
C ARG A 96 -14.59 12.57 -25.98
N VAL A 97 -14.08 13.40 -26.90
CA VAL A 97 -14.92 14.32 -27.70
C VAL A 97 -15.01 13.84 -29.15
N TYR A 98 -13.87 13.55 -29.77
CA TYR A 98 -13.80 13.20 -31.20
C TYR A 98 -13.12 11.85 -31.48
N PHE A 99 -12.56 11.21 -30.46
CA PHE A 99 -11.81 9.96 -30.59
C PHE A 99 -12.58 8.80 -29.96
N ASP A 100 -12.27 7.58 -30.42
CA ASP A 100 -12.74 6.35 -29.80
C ASP A 100 -12.01 6.07 -28.46
N HIS A 101 -10.85 6.70 -28.22
CA HIS A 101 -10.14 6.70 -26.94
C HIS A 101 -10.41 7.95 -26.06
N CYS A 102 -10.40 7.75 -24.74
CA CYS A 102 -10.34 8.77 -23.71
C CYS A 102 -8.88 9.09 -23.39
N PRO A 103 -8.43 10.37 -23.46
CA PRO A 103 -7.09 10.74 -23.02
C PRO A 103 -6.87 10.41 -21.53
N ILE A 104 -5.69 9.87 -21.19
CA ILE A 104 -5.27 9.70 -19.80
C ILE A 104 -4.38 10.86 -19.39
N LEU A 105 -4.77 11.56 -18.32
CA LEU A 105 -3.94 12.57 -17.67
C LEU A 105 -3.41 12.01 -16.34
N VAL A 106 -2.09 11.98 -16.17
CA VAL A 106 -1.46 11.68 -14.88
C VAL A 106 -1.01 12.95 -14.21
N ARG A 107 -1.46 13.15 -12.97
CA ARG A 107 -1.03 14.26 -12.13
C ARG A 107 -0.04 13.74 -11.10
N SER A 108 1.16 14.32 -11.08
CA SER A 108 2.24 13.96 -10.15
C SER A 108 2.01 14.46 -8.72
N GLY A 109 1.06 15.39 -8.53
CA GLY A 109 0.62 15.90 -7.24
C GLY A 109 -0.89 15.74 -7.05
N GLY A 110 -1.30 15.67 -5.78
CA GLY A 110 -2.70 15.62 -5.39
C GLY A 110 -2.92 16.39 -4.08
N ILE A 111 -4.18 16.54 -3.67
CA ILE A 111 -4.54 17.20 -2.41
C ILE A 111 -3.84 16.45 -1.28
N LYS A 112 -2.87 17.05 -0.60
CA LYS A 112 -2.27 16.44 0.59
C LYS A 112 -3.40 16.16 1.58
N ASP A 113 -3.40 14.98 2.19
CA ASP A 113 -4.36 14.61 3.23
C ASP A 113 -4.15 15.53 4.44
N ASN A 114 -4.71 16.73 4.39
CA ASN A 114 -4.65 17.71 5.46
C ASN A 114 -5.35 17.11 6.66
N HIS A 115 -4.56 16.75 7.68
CA HIS A 115 -4.90 16.33 9.04
C HIS A 115 -6.40 16.28 9.39
N ARG A 116 -7.17 15.44 8.70
CA ARG A 116 -8.52 15.12 9.15
C ARG A 116 -8.39 14.34 10.45
N VAL A 117 -9.33 14.54 11.37
CA VAL A 117 -9.45 13.70 12.56
C VAL A 117 -9.60 12.26 12.07
N ARG A 118 -8.53 11.47 12.22
CA ARG A 118 -8.53 10.08 11.77
C ARG A 118 -9.29 9.26 12.80
N PRO A 119 -10.28 8.45 12.39
CA PRO A 119 -10.96 7.57 13.33
C PRO A 119 -9.96 6.61 13.95
N PHE A 120 -10.24 6.17 15.17
CA PHE A 120 -9.43 5.14 15.82
C PHE A 120 -9.28 3.91 14.92
N ARG A 121 -8.05 3.41 14.85
CA ARG A 121 -7.74 2.15 14.18
C ARG A 121 -6.83 1.36 15.08
N PHE A 122 -7.32 0.21 15.52
CA PHE A 122 -6.52 -0.80 16.18
C PHE A 122 -5.32 -1.18 15.31
N GLN A 123 -4.13 -1.26 15.89
CA GLN A 123 -2.94 -1.74 15.18
C GLN A 123 -2.64 -3.17 15.63
N ALA A 124 -2.66 -4.12 14.69
CA ALA A 124 -2.39 -5.52 14.99
C ALA A 124 -1.02 -5.72 15.65
N ALA A 125 -0.03 -4.90 15.28
CA ALA A 125 1.31 -4.97 15.87
C ALA A 125 1.33 -4.79 17.40
N TRP A 126 0.34 -4.14 18.00
CA TRP A 126 0.26 -4.01 19.46
C TRP A 126 0.18 -5.37 20.16
N THR A 127 -0.46 -6.37 19.56
CA THR A 127 -0.61 -7.71 20.17
C THR A 127 0.71 -8.47 20.29
N SER A 128 1.74 -8.08 19.53
CA SER A 128 3.08 -8.65 19.65
C SER A 128 3.80 -8.20 20.93
N HIS A 129 3.35 -7.13 21.57
CA HIS A 129 3.95 -6.64 22.80
C HIS A 129 3.38 -7.39 24.00
N LYS A 130 4.26 -7.97 24.82
CA LYS A 130 3.91 -8.83 25.98
C LYS A 130 2.85 -8.21 26.90
N ASP A 131 2.91 -6.90 27.11
CA ASP A 131 2.02 -6.20 28.06
C ASP A 131 0.66 -5.82 27.47
N TYR A 132 0.47 -5.89 26.15
CA TYR A 132 -0.75 -5.37 25.51
C TYR A 132 -2.01 -6.17 25.87
N ASN A 133 -1.88 -7.49 26.06
CA ASN A 133 -2.99 -8.33 26.52
C ASN A 133 -3.55 -7.86 27.88
N GLN A 134 -2.68 -7.38 28.78
CA GLN A 134 -3.11 -6.84 30.06
C GLN A 134 -3.81 -5.49 29.92
N VAL A 135 -3.41 -4.66 28.95
CA VAL A 135 -4.07 -3.38 28.65
C VAL A 135 -5.53 -3.63 28.28
N VAL A 136 -5.78 -4.57 27.35
CA VAL A 136 -7.13 -4.93 26.91
C VAL A 136 -7.95 -5.52 28.07
N ARG A 137 -7.37 -6.47 28.82
CA ARG A 137 -8.06 -7.11 29.95
C ARG A 137 -8.48 -6.11 31.02
N LYS A 138 -7.57 -5.24 31.46
CA LYS A 138 -7.85 -4.21 32.48
C LYS A 138 -8.87 -3.19 31.99
N ALA A 139 -8.84 -2.83 30.70
CA ALA A 139 -9.84 -1.95 30.11
C ALA A 139 -11.22 -2.61 30.10
N TRP A 140 -11.29 -3.90 29.80
CA TRP A 140 -12.54 -4.66 29.72
C TRP A 140 -13.20 -4.86 31.10
N GLU A 141 -12.41 -5.21 32.11
CA GLU A 141 -12.90 -5.44 33.48
C GLU A 141 -13.48 -4.17 34.12
N LYS A 142 -13.02 -2.97 33.72
CA LYS A 142 -13.50 -1.68 34.25
C LYS A 142 -14.89 -1.26 33.79
N SER A 143 -15.41 -1.85 32.71
CA SER A 143 -16.58 -1.31 31.99
C SER A 143 -17.77 -2.28 31.94
N SER A 144 -17.72 -3.39 32.70
CA SER A 144 -18.78 -4.39 32.75
C SER A 144 -20.11 -3.80 33.29
N PRO A 145 -21.28 -4.08 32.67
CA PRO A 145 -21.52 -5.03 31.57
C PRO A 145 -21.76 -4.37 30.19
N ASN A 146 -21.39 -3.10 29.99
CA ASN A 146 -21.72 -2.37 28.77
C ASN A 146 -20.62 -2.49 27.71
N LEU A 147 -20.88 -3.26 26.65
CA LEU A 147 -19.97 -3.47 25.52
C LEU A 147 -19.46 -2.16 24.89
N CYS A 148 -20.32 -1.16 24.70
CA CYS A 148 -19.93 0.11 24.08
C CYS A 148 -18.94 0.88 24.97
N LEU A 149 -19.14 0.87 26.29
CA LEU A 149 -18.22 1.49 27.23
C LEU A 149 -16.88 0.73 27.27
N SER A 150 -16.92 -0.61 27.27
CA SER A 150 -15.72 -1.44 27.23
C SER A 150 -14.87 -1.16 25.99
N LEU A 151 -15.49 -1.08 24.81
CA LEU A 151 -14.77 -0.77 23.56
C LEU A 151 -14.14 0.63 23.57
N LYS A 152 -14.85 1.64 24.07
CA LYS A 152 -14.30 3.00 24.23
C LYS A 152 -13.13 3.03 25.22
N GLN A 153 -13.20 2.25 26.29
CA GLN A 153 -12.13 2.16 27.28
C GLN A 153 -10.90 1.45 26.69
N VAL A 154 -11.10 0.37 25.93
CA VAL A 154 -10.03 -0.31 25.19
C VAL A 154 -9.38 0.66 24.19
N GLU A 155 -10.16 1.42 23.42
CA GLU A 155 -9.63 2.45 22.51
C GLU A 155 -8.72 3.44 23.26
N LYS A 156 -9.21 4.03 24.35
CA LYS A 156 -8.47 5.01 25.15
C LYS A 156 -7.15 4.44 25.68
N ASP A 157 -7.22 3.27 26.32
CA ASP A 157 -6.04 2.64 26.92
C ASP A 157 -5.05 2.14 25.84
N SER A 158 -5.53 1.68 24.68
CA SER A 158 -4.67 1.32 23.55
C SER A 158 -3.93 2.53 22.97
N LEU A 159 -4.60 3.67 22.85
CA LEU A 159 -3.97 4.90 22.37
C LEU A 159 -2.91 5.40 23.36
N LYS A 160 -3.19 5.33 24.67
CA LYS A 160 -2.22 5.65 25.72
C LYS A 160 -1.01 4.71 25.65
N PHE A 161 -1.25 3.40 25.60
CA PHE A 161 -0.20 2.39 25.44
C PHE A 161 0.66 2.64 24.20
N ASN A 162 0.04 2.97 23.07
CA ASN A 162 0.78 3.27 21.84
C ASN A 162 1.71 4.49 21.98
N LYS A 163 1.26 5.52 22.71
CA LYS A 163 2.04 6.75 22.94
C LYS A 163 3.18 6.54 23.93
N GLU A 164 2.91 5.84 25.03
CA GLU A 164 3.82 5.77 26.19
C GLU A 164 4.75 4.56 26.17
N VAL A 165 4.31 3.44 25.60
CA VAL A 165 5.03 2.15 25.67
C VAL A 165 5.46 1.68 24.30
N PHE A 166 4.51 1.51 23.36
CA PHE A 166 4.81 0.87 22.07
C PHE A 166 5.64 1.77 21.14
N GLY A 167 5.29 3.05 21.10
CA GLY A 167 6.00 4.09 20.35
C GLY A 167 5.93 3.95 18.83
N ASN A 168 6.77 4.73 18.15
CA ASN A 168 6.89 4.70 16.70
C ASN A 168 7.90 3.62 16.27
N ILE A 169 7.40 2.55 15.64
CA ILE A 169 8.20 1.41 15.16
C ILE A 169 9.34 1.86 14.23
N PHE A 170 9.10 2.80 13.31
CA PHE A 170 10.13 3.25 12.36
C PHE A 170 11.26 3.99 13.08
N LYS A 171 10.94 4.84 14.07
CA LYS A 171 11.97 5.49 14.90
C LYS A 171 12.75 4.48 15.75
N ARG A 172 12.06 3.50 16.34
CA ARG A 172 12.69 2.40 17.10
C ARG A 172 13.65 1.60 16.20
N LYS A 173 13.21 1.24 15.00
CA LYS A 173 14.02 0.55 13.99
C LYS A 173 15.30 1.33 13.66
N SER A 174 15.18 2.60 13.31
CA SER A 174 16.34 3.47 13.02
C SER A 174 17.31 3.55 14.20
N ARG A 175 16.79 3.62 15.43
CA ARG A 175 17.63 3.67 16.64
C ARG A 175 18.40 2.38 16.85
N VAL A 176 17.77 1.22 16.69
CA VAL A 176 18.42 -0.09 16.84
C VAL A 176 19.49 -0.28 15.76
N ILE A 177 19.21 0.07 14.50
CA ILE A 177 20.20 0.05 13.41
C ILE A 177 21.41 0.93 13.74
N ALA A 178 21.17 2.16 14.21
CA ALA A 178 22.26 3.07 14.59
C ALA A 178 23.13 2.50 15.73
N ARG A 179 22.52 1.84 16.71
CA ARG A 179 23.24 1.17 17.81
C ARG A 179 24.03 -0.03 17.33
N LEU A 180 23.44 -0.89 16.49
CA LEU A 180 24.14 -2.02 15.86
C LEU A 180 25.38 -1.55 15.10
N ASN A 181 25.23 -0.51 14.26
CA ASN A 181 26.37 0.06 13.54
C ASN A 181 27.48 0.56 14.49
N GLY A 182 27.12 1.14 15.63
CA GLY A 182 28.09 1.56 16.65
C GLY A 182 28.80 0.37 17.29
N VAL A 183 28.08 -0.70 17.61
CA VAL A 183 28.63 -1.95 18.16
C VAL A 183 29.58 -2.61 17.17
N HIS A 184 29.19 -2.71 15.89
CA HIS A 184 30.03 -3.29 14.84
C HIS A 184 31.34 -2.53 14.67
N LYS A 185 31.30 -1.20 14.63
CA LYS A 185 32.52 -0.36 14.56
C LYS A 185 33.44 -0.57 15.75
N ALA A 186 32.90 -0.69 16.96
CA ALA A 186 33.70 -0.92 18.15
C ALA A 186 34.33 -2.33 18.15
N LEU A 187 33.62 -3.34 17.66
CA LEU A 187 34.12 -4.71 17.53
C LEU A 187 35.19 -4.87 16.45
N GLU A 188 35.21 -4.00 15.42
CA GLU A 188 36.30 -3.96 14.43
C GLU A 188 37.63 -3.50 15.05
N GLU A 189 37.58 -2.65 16.08
CA GLU A 189 38.77 -2.16 16.78
C GLU A 189 39.24 -3.14 17.85
N HIS A 190 38.33 -3.64 18.69
CA HIS A 190 38.65 -4.53 19.81
C HIS A 190 37.54 -5.56 20.08
N GLU A 191 37.92 -6.82 20.29
CA GLU A 191 36.97 -7.86 20.67
C GLU A 191 36.47 -7.65 22.12
N SER A 192 35.16 -7.77 22.33
CA SER A 192 34.54 -7.60 23.64
C SER A 192 33.34 -8.52 23.80
N SER A 193 33.35 -9.34 24.85
CA SER A 193 32.22 -10.21 25.21
C SER A 193 30.94 -9.41 25.48
N ASP A 194 31.06 -8.24 26.10
CA ASP A 194 29.92 -7.37 26.41
C ASP A 194 29.30 -6.78 25.14
N LEU A 195 30.13 -6.38 24.18
CA LEU A 195 29.66 -5.90 22.88
C LEU A 195 29.00 -7.01 22.06
N ASN A 196 29.56 -8.23 22.07
CA ASN A 196 28.96 -9.40 21.46
C ASN A 196 27.58 -9.74 22.07
N GLN A 197 27.45 -9.63 23.40
CA GLN A 197 26.16 -9.85 24.06
C GLN A 197 25.16 -8.74 23.72
N LEU A 198 25.60 -7.48 23.68
CA LEU A 198 24.78 -6.35 23.29
C LEU A 198 24.31 -6.47 21.83
N GLU A 199 25.18 -6.93 20.93
CA GLU A 199 24.84 -7.18 19.54
C GLU A 199 23.66 -8.16 19.43
N LYS A 200 23.75 -9.32 20.10
CA LYS A 200 22.67 -10.32 20.12
C LYS A 200 21.34 -9.73 20.60
N VAL A 201 21.37 -8.98 21.70
CA VAL A 201 20.17 -8.30 22.24
C VAL A 201 19.57 -7.32 21.23
N LEU A 202 20.42 -6.54 20.54
CA LEU A 202 19.96 -5.60 19.53
C LEU A 202 19.42 -6.29 18.27
N GLN A 203 20.02 -7.42 17.86
CA GLN A 203 19.54 -8.23 16.74
C GLN A 203 18.16 -8.83 17.05
N ASP A 204 17.95 -9.32 18.27
CA ASP A 204 16.65 -9.82 18.73
C ASP A 204 15.60 -8.70 18.76
N GLU A 205 15.97 -7.53 19.30
CA GLU A 205 15.10 -6.35 19.28
C GLU A 205 14.74 -5.94 17.84
N TYR A 206 15.73 -5.93 16.94
CA TYR A 206 15.53 -5.63 15.52
C TYR A 206 14.58 -6.61 14.85
N ASN A 207 14.74 -7.91 15.12
CA ASN A 207 13.86 -8.95 14.59
C ASN A 207 12.42 -8.80 15.08
N ASN A 208 12.22 -8.45 16.35
CA ASN A 208 10.90 -8.16 16.89
C ASN A 208 10.26 -6.93 16.22
N ILE A 209 11.04 -5.85 16.04
CA ILE A 209 10.59 -4.64 15.34
C ILE A 209 10.20 -4.94 13.89
N LEU A 210 10.94 -5.78 13.20
CA LEU A 210 10.62 -6.18 11.82
C LEU A 210 9.31 -6.99 11.75
N LEU A 211 9.06 -7.88 12.71
CA LEU A 211 7.77 -8.58 12.82
C LEU A 211 6.61 -7.59 13.08
N GLN A 212 6.82 -6.62 13.96
CA GLN A 212 5.86 -5.55 14.22
C GLN A 212 5.54 -4.71 12.97
N GLU A 213 6.57 -4.36 12.21
CA GLU A 213 6.44 -3.63 10.94
C GLU A 213 5.63 -4.44 9.92
N GLU A 214 5.89 -5.74 9.81
CA GLU A 214 5.14 -6.65 8.95
C GLU A 214 3.65 -6.68 9.30
N TYR A 215 3.29 -6.82 10.59
CA TYR A 215 1.89 -6.76 11.03
C TYR A 215 1.21 -5.44 10.62
N ILE A 216 1.91 -4.31 10.75
CA ILE A 216 1.36 -3.01 10.33
C ILE A 216 1.08 -2.99 8.84
N TRP A 217 2.02 -3.44 8.02
CA TRP A 217 1.87 -3.35 6.57
C TRP A 217 0.85 -4.35 6.04
N PHE A 218 0.83 -5.57 6.58
CA PHE A 218 -0.16 -6.58 6.27
C PHE A 218 -1.59 -6.10 6.60
N GLN A 219 -1.79 -5.54 7.80
CA GLN A 219 -3.09 -5.01 8.19
C GLN A 219 -3.56 -3.86 7.26
N LYS A 220 -2.63 -3.00 6.83
CA LYS A 220 -2.91 -1.85 5.96
C LYS A 220 -3.18 -2.25 4.51
N SER A 221 -2.52 -3.29 4.01
CA SER A 221 -2.69 -3.77 2.63
C SER A 221 -4.06 -4.40 2.41
N ARG A 222 -4.67 -4.98 3.47
CA ARG A 222 -5.92 -5.77 3.41
C ARG A 222 -5.79 -7.04 2.56
N GLU A 223 -4.58 -7.54 2.38
CA GLU A 223 -4.33 -8.81 1.73
C GLU A 223 -4.78 -9.98 2.61
N GLN A 224 -5.29 -11.05 1.99
CA GLN A 224 -5.77 -12.24 2.70
C GLN A 224 -4.68 -13.31 2.88
N TRP A 225 -3.62 -13.26 2.07
CA TRP A 225 -2.60 -14.30 2.00
C TRP A 225 -1.21 -13.70 2.10
N VAL A 226 -0.38 -14.27 2.99
CA VAL A 226 1.07 -14.07 2.96
C VAL A 226 1.62 -15.07 1.95
N ARG A 227 1.99 -14.63 0.74
CA ARG A 227 2.75 -15.49 -0.18
C ARG A 227 4.15 -15.67 0.42
N PHE A 228 4.54 -16.90 0.72
CA PHE A 228 5.79 -17.27 1.41
C PHE A 228 7.04 -16.57 0.82
N GLY A 229 7.94 -16.09 1.69
CA GLY A 229 9.19 -15.41 1.30
C GLY A 229 9.75 -14.52 2.40
N ASP A 230 10.68 -13.61 2.05
CA ASP A 230 11.16 -12.55 2.94
C ASP A 230 10.00 -11.77 3.56
N ARG A 231 10.23 -11.07 4.69
CA ARG A 231 9.20 -10.25 5.34
C ARG A 231 8.67 -9.25 4.30
N ASN A 232 7.54 -9.57 3.66
CA ASN A 232 6.91 -8.97 2.46
C ASN A 232 6.45 -7.51 2.64
N THR A 233 7.05 -6.79 3.58
CA THR A 233 6.82 -5.39 3.93
C THR A 233 6.84 -4.48 2.71
N LYS A 234 7.75 -4.66 1.75
CA LYS A 234 7.78 -3.86 0.52
C LYS A 234 6.53 -4.07 -0.33
N PHE A 235 6.12 -5.32 -0.53
CA PHE A 235 4.89 -5.65 -1.25
C PHE A 235 3.67 -5.05 -0.54
N PHE A 236 3.50 -5.32 0.76
CA PHE A 236 2.37 -4.81 1.54
C PHE A 236 2.32 -3.29 1.64
N HIS A 237 3.48 -2.63 1.76
CA HIS A 237 3.60 -1.18 1.73
C HIS A 237 3.12 -0.64 0.39
N THR A 238 3.58 -1.23 -0.71
CA THR A 238 3.22 -0.78 -2.05
C THR A 238 1.73 -1.00 -2.33
N GLN A 239 1.19 -2.15 -1.93
CA GLN A 239 -0.24 -2.45 -2.01
C GLN A 239 -1.08 -1.48 -1.16
N THR A 240 -0.57 -1.10 0.02
CA THR A 240 -1.18 -0.06 0.86
C THR A 240 -1.25 1.27 0.11
N LEU A 241 -0.19 1.67 -0.60
CA LEU A 241 -0.16 2.91 -1.38
C LEU A 241 -1.18 2.85 -2.53
N VAL A 242 -1.20 1.76 -3.31
CA VAL A 242 -2.19 1.56 -4.39
C VAL A 242 -3.62 1.64 -3.86
N ARG A 243 -3.91 0.97 -2.74
CA ARG A 243 -5.24 0.99 -2.11
C ARG A 243 -5.61 2.39 -1.61
N ARG A 244 -4.67 3.13 -1.01
CA ARG A 244 -4.89 4.52 -0.58
C ARG A 244 -5.27 5.40 -1.76
N LYS A 245 -4.56 5.28 -2.89
CA LYS A 245 -4.85 6.01 -4.12
C LYS A 245 -6.26 5.70 -4.64
N ARG A 246 -6.61 4.42 -4.77
CA ARG A 246 -7.95 4.01 -5.24
C ARG A 246 -9.09 4.51 -4.36
N ASN A 247 -8.88 4.56 -3.04
CA ASN A 247 -9.91 5.00 -2.09
C ASN A 247 -9.93 6.52 -1.88
N LYS A 248 -9.00 7.26 -2.48
CA LYS A 248 -8.93 8.70 -2.31
C LYS A 248 -9.95 9.35 -3.22
N ILE A 249 -10.81 10.19 -2.63
CA ILE A 249 -11.76 11.00 -3.37
C ILE A 249 -11.01 12.22 -3.89
N HIS A 250 -10.78 12.26 -5.20
CA HIS A 250 -10.06 13.36 -5.87
C HIS A 250 -10.98 14.54 -6.23
N GLY A 251 -12.28 14.29 -6.35
CA GLY A 251 -13.30 15.29 -6.63
C GLY A 251 -14.69 14.73 -6.35
N LEU A 252 -15.64 15.62 -6.09
CA LEU A 252 -17.06 15.33 -6.09
C LEU A 252 -17.61 16.01 -7.34
N TYR A 253 -18.30 15.27 -8.19
CA TYR A 253 -18.91 15.79 -9.40
C TYR A 253 -20.42 15.86 -9.21
N LEU A 254 -21.02 17.00 -9.59
CA LEU A 254 -22.44 17.19 -9.72
C LEU A 254 -22.98 16.36 -10.89
N ASN A 255 -24.31 16.24 -10.98
CA ASN A 255 -24.97 15.45 -12.03
C ASN A 255 -24.67 15.96 -13.46
N ASP A 256 -24.28 17.23 -13.61
CA ASP A 256 -23.86 17.84 -14.87
C ASP A 256 -22.37 17.64 -15.19
N GLY A 257 -21.62 16.96 -14.31
CA GLY A 257 -20.20 16.64 -14.47
C GLY A 257 -19.24 17.75 -14.04
N THR A 258 -19.73 18.82 -13.41
CA THR A 258 -18.90 19.86 -12.77
C THR A 258 -18.54 19.51 -11.34
#